data_AF-F1L9M0-F1
#
_entry.id   AF-F1L9M0-F1
#
_cell.length_a   1.000
_cell.length_b   1.000
_cell.length_c   1.000
_cell.angle_alpha   90.00
_cell.angle_beta   90.00
_cell.angle_gamma   90.00
#
_symmetry.space_group_name_H-M   'P 1'
#
loop_
_entity.id
_entity.type
_entity.pdbx_description
1 polymer ?
#
loop_
_entity_poly.entity_id
_entity_poly.type
_entity_poly.pdbx_seq_one_letter_code
_entity_poly.pdbx_strand_id
1 'polypeptide(L)'
;MLLSATYHIFGCASVKERKRWLRYDIFGISAGLISIYLSGIYLAFFCFEEWRTNYFTMLCGLFIFITYLPSRSDLFDAKIYGSRIGYLHLAYIIIAAFGICPTIHWISLHGGSSNSHVMAWLPNVFILYGLLGFGFTFYATMIPERFIPGMFDVIGCSHQWWHWLILAAMIFWHKAGIELLGMMRSMPEFCHHTTSSSNTSFVTY
;
A
#
# COMPACT_ATOMS: atom_id res chain seq x y z
N MET A 1 -11.82 -4.59 1.90
CA MET A 1 -12.68 -5.52 1.15
C MET A 1 -14.11 -5.55 1.67
N LEU A 2 -14.36 -5.83 2.96
CA LEU A 2 -15.73 -5.84 3.51
C LEU A 2 -16.50 -4.53 3.26
N LEU A 3 -15.89 -3.38 3.57
CA LEU A 3 -16.50 -2.06 3.32
C LEU A 3 -16.75 -1.77 1.83
N SER A 4 -15.99 -2.41 0.95
CA SER A 4 -16.21 -2.30 -0.49
C SER A 4 -17.40 -3.15 -0.92
N ALA A 5 -17.48 -4.39 -0.44
CA ALA A 5 -18.61 -5.26 -0.71
C ALA A 5 -19.92 -4.64 -0.22
N THR A 6 -19.94 -4.03 0.98
CA THR A 6 -21.14 -3.34 1.48
C THR A 6 -21.52 -2.15 0.60
N TYR A 7 -20.56 -1.39 0.07
CA TYR A 7 -20.84 -0.33 -0.89
C TYR A 7 -21.49 -0.84 -2.17
N HIS A 8 -20.95 -1.91 -2.77
CA HIS A 8 -21.50 -2.47 -4.01
C HIS A 8 -22.85 -3.16 -3.82
N ILE A 9 -23.15 -3.67 -2.61
CA ILE A 9 -24.45 -4.27 -2.27
C ILE A 9 -25.51 -3.21 -1.96
N PHE A 10 -25.20 -2.24 -1.08
CA PHE A 10 -26.20 -1.30 -0.55
C PHE A 10 -26.23 0.05 -1.29
N GLY A 11 -25.27 0.33 -2.17
CA GLY A 11 -25.15 1.61 -2.89
C GLY A 11 -26.24 1.88 -3.93
N CYS A 12 -27.12 0.94 -4.22
CA CYS A 12 -28.23 1.12 -5.16
C CYS A 12 -29.48 1.77 -4.53
N ALA A 13 -29.60 1.79 -3.20
CA ALA A 13 -30.84 2.17 -2.52
C ALA A 13 -31.22 3.66 -2.70
N SER A 14 -30.26 4.58 -2.63
CA SER A 14 -30.48 6.00 -2.89
C SER A 14 -29.15 6.72 -3.18
N VAL A 15 -29.21 7.94 -3.74
CA VAL A 15 -28.02 8.77 -3.96
C VAL A 15 -27.30 9.07 -2.63
N LYS A 16 -28.07 9.32 -1.56
CA LYS A 16 -27.53 9.61 -0.22
C LYS A 16 -26.79 8.40 0.35
N GLU A 17 -27.40 7.22 0.29
CA GLU A 17 -26.78 5.98 0.75
C GLU A 17 -25.56 5.63 -0.10
N ARG A 18 -25.63 5.78 -1.44
CA ARG A 18 -24.48 5.58 -2.32
C ARG A 18 -23.28 6.43 -1.90
N LYS A 19 -23.47 7.73 -1.65
CA LYS A 19 -22.40 8.63 -1.20
C LYS A 19 -21.86 8.21 0.16
N ARG A 20 -22.73 7.83 1.10
CA ARG A 20 -22.34 7.37 2.43
C ARG A 20 -21.47 6.11 2.36
N TRP A 21 -21.94 5.09 1.66
CA TRP A 21 -21.21 3.83 1.53
C TRP A 21 -19.92 3.98 0.73
N LEU A 22 -19.88 4.86 -0.27
CA LEU A 22 -18.64 5.16 -1.00
C LEU A 22 -17.57 5.75 -0.08
N ARG A 23 -17.94 6.60 0.89
CA ARG A 23 -16.98 7.11 1.89
C ARG A 23 -16.41 5.98 2.74
N TYR A 24 -17.20 4.99 3.12
CA TYR A 24 -16.71 3.83 3.87
C TYR A 24 -15.83 2.92 3.01
N ASP A 25 -16.16 2.72 1.74
CA ASP A 25 -15.30 1.98 0.80
C ASP A 25 -13.92 2.62 0.69
N ILE A 26 -13.89 3.94 0.50
CA ILE A 26 -12.64 4.72 0.44
C ILE A 26 -11.90 4.71 1.78
N PHE A 27 -12.60 4.80 2.91
CA PHE A 27 -11.98 4.59 4.23
C PHE A 27 -11.32 3.20 4.33
N GLY A 28 -11.94 2.17 3.74
CA GLY A 28 -11.37 0.84 3.61
C GLY A 28 -10.06 0.82 2.82
N ILE A 29 -9.95 1.63 1.76
CA ILE A 29 -8.69 1.82 1.00
C ILE A 29 -7.63 2.47 1.91
N SER A 30 -7.98 3.52 2.64
CA SER A 30 -7.09 4.16 3.62
C SER A 30 -6.56 3.16 4.67
N ALA A 31 -7.45 2.35 5.27
CA ALA A 31 -7.06 1.35 6.25
C ALA A 31 -6.15 0.26 5.64
N GLY A 32 -6.44 -0.18 4.42
CA GLY A 32 -5.60 -1.14 3.69
C GLY A 32 -4.19 -0.61 3.42
N LEU A 33 -4.07 0.63 2.97
CA LEU A 33 -2.77 1.26 2.71
C LEU A 33 -1.93 1.37 3.99
N ILE A 34 -2.54 1.78 5.10
CA ILE A 34 -1.85 1.85 6.39
C ILE A 34 -1.43 0.48 6.90
N SER A 35 -2.25 -0.56 6.68
CA SER A 35 -1.89 -1.94 7.06
C SER A 35 -0.65 -2.44 6.31
N ILE A 36 -0.53 -2.13 5.01
CA ILE A 36 0.68 -2.43 4.22
C ILE A 36 1.90 -1.71 4.82
N TYR A 37 1.78 -0.42 5.12
CA TYR A 37 2.85 0.36 5.73
C TYR A 37 3.27 -0.19 7.09
N LEU A 38 2.31 -0.47 7.97
CA LEU A 38 2.57 -0.92 9.32
C LEU A 38 3.37 -2.23 9.31
N SER A 39 2.92 -3.21 8.53
CA SER A 39 3.61 -4.49 8.39
C SER A 39 4.97 -4.34 7.69
N GLY A 40 5.06 -3.56 6.63
CA GLY A 40 6.32 -3.32 5.91
C GLY A 40 7.39 -2.64 6.75
N ILE A 41 7.03 -1.54 7.43
CA ILE A 41 7.93 -0.80 8.32
C ILE A 41 8.35 -1.66 9.51
N TYR A 42 7.41 -2.42 10.11
CA TYR A 42 7.74 -3.30 11.22
C TYR A 42 8.84 -4.30 10.85
N LEU A 43 8.73 -4.93 9.68
CA LEU A 43 9.67 -5.94 9.21
C LEU A 43 10.98 -5.32 8.73
N ALA A 44 10.92 -4.24 7.95
CA ALA A 44 12.10 -3.57 7.43
C ALA A 44 13.00 -3.03 8.56
N PHE A 45 12.40 -2.44 9.59
CA PHE A 45 13.12 -1.85 10.72
C PHE A 45 13.04 -2.73 11.98
N PHE A 46 12.91 -4.04 11.81
CA PHE A 46 12.78 -4.98 12.93
C PHE A 46 13.97 -4.86 13.91
N CYS A 47 15.19 -4.74 13.38
CA CYS A 47 16.43 -4.57 14.13
C CYS A 47 16.78 -3.10 14.46
N PHE A 48 16.00 -2.14 13.98
CA PHE A 48 16.29 -0.72 14.06
C PHE A 48 15.15 0.01 14.78
N GLU A 49 15.05 -0.19 16.08
CA GLU A 49 13.90 0.24 16.89
C GLU A 49 13.64 1.75 16.85
N GLU A 50 14.68 2.57 16.87
CA GLU A 50 14.57 4.02 16.79
C GLU A 50 13.90 4.44 15.47
N TRP A 51 14.42 3.95 14.34
CA TRP A 51 13.89 4.23 13.01
C TRP A 51 12.46 3.71 12.85
N ARG A 52 12.18 2.50 13.34
CA ARG A 52 10.83 1.93 13.37
C ARG A 52 9.84 2.85 14.09
N THR A 53 10.23 3.36 15.26
CA THR A 53 9.38 4.24 16.09
C THR A 53 9.12 5.58 15.42
N ASN A 54 10.14 6.16 14.78
CA ASN A 54 10.01 7.40 14.01
C ASN A 54 9.04 7.23 12.84
N TYR A 55 9.18 6.15 12.07
CA TYR A 55 8.29 5.86 10.95
C TYR A 55 6.85 5.57 11.40
N PHE A 56 6.64 4.87 12.52
CA PHE A 56 5.31 4.66 13.09
C PHE A 56 4.66 5.95 13.58
N THR A 57 5.41 6.83 14.25
CA THR A 57 4.90 8.14 14.68
C THR A 57 4.40 8.95 13.49
N MET A 58 5.19 9.00 12.41
CA MET A 58 4.79 9.67 11.17
C MET A 58 3.58 8.98 10.52
N LEU A 59 3.52 7.64 10.53
CA LEU A 59 2.39 6.87 10.00
C LEU A 59 1.08 7.16 10.75
N CYS A 60 1.13 7.40 12.07
CA CYS A 60 -0.04 7.82 12.85
C CYS A 60 -0.57 9.18 12.37
N GLY A 61 0.30 10.16 12.13
CA GLY A 61 -0.11 11.45 11.56
C GLY A 61 -0.72 11.30 10.17
N LEU A 62 -0.09 10.48 9.33
CA LEU A 62 -0.58 10.15 7.99
C LEU A 62 -1.95 9.44 8.02
N PHE A 63 -2.18 8.55 8.99
CA PHE A 63 -3.46 7.86 9.16
C PHE A 63 -4.60 8.85 9.47
N ILE A 64 -4.37 9.81 10.37
CA ILE A 64 -5.35 10.85 10.68
C ILE A 64 -5.67 11.66 9.40
N PHE A 65 -4.63 12.06 8.66
CA PHE A 65 -4.79 12.82 7.43
C PHE A 65 -5.59 12.05 6.36
N ILE A 66 -5.20 10.80 6.07
CA ILE A 66 -5.78 10.01 4.98
C ILE A 66 -7.19 9.48 5.29
N THR A 67 -7.55 9.35 6.56
CA THR A 67 -8.93 9.02 6.98
C THR A 67 -9.82 10.26 7.03
N TYR A 68 -9.24 11.44 7.23
CA TYR A 68 -9.96 12.71 7.16
C TYR A 68 -10.29 13.12 5.72
N LEU A 69 -9.40 12.88 4.75
CA LEU A 69 -9.59 13.31 3.35
C LEU A 69 -10.96 12.91 2.74
N PRO A 70 -11.50 11.69 2.92
CA PRO A 70 -12.81 11.33 2.36
C PRO A 70 -14.01 12.06 2.99
N SER A 71 -13.82 12.71 4.15
CA SER A 71 -14.86 13.53 4.79
C SER A 71 -15.00 14.91 4.13
N ARG A 72 -13.96 15.36 3.42
CA ARG A 72 -13.91 16.63 2.69
C ARG A 72 -14.65 16.50 1.35
N SER A 73 -15.87 17.02 1.29
CA SER A 73 -16.71 16.94 0.08
C SER A 73 -16.09 17.63 -1.14
N ASP A 74 -15.34 18.71 -0.91
CA ASP A 74 -14.60 19.45 -1.92
C ASP A 74 -13.55 18.59 -2.64
N LEU A 75 -12.78 17.80 -1.89
CA LEU A 75 -11.74 16.93 -2.46
C LEU A 75 -12.30 15.61 -3.00
N PHE A 76 -13.37 15.12 -2.38
CA PHE A 76 -14.01 13.85 -2.75
C PHE A 76 -14.74 13.94 -4.09
N ASP A 77 -15.47 15.03 -4.35
CA ASP A 77 -16.23 15.20 -5.59
C ASP A 77 -15.38 15.81 -6.73
N ALA A 78 -14.20 16.37 -6.43
CA ALA A 78 -13.33 17.01 -7.41
C ALA A 78 -12.55 16.00 -8.27
N LYS A 79 -12.93 15.89 -9.54
CA LYS A 79 -12.29 15.05 -10.56
C LYS A 79 -11.43 15.88 -11.50
N ILE A 80 -10.36 15.27 -12.00
CA ILE A 80 -9.59 15.83 -13.12
C ILE A 80 -10.45 15.70 -14.37
N TYR A 81 -10.54 16.77 -15.16
CA TYR A 81 -11.46 16.87 -16.31
C TYR A 81 -11.39 15.64 -17.22
N GLY A 82 -12.54 14.98 -17.44
CA GLY A 82 -12.65 13.80 -18.30
C GLY A 82 -12.00 12.51 -17.77
N SER A 83 -11.51 12.49 -16.52
CA SER A 83 -10.86 11.32 -15.90
C SER A 83 -11.64 10.77 -14.71
N ARG A 84 -11.46 9.47 -14.43
CA ARG A 84 -11.90 8.82 -13.18
C ARG A 84 -11.05 9.25 -11.99
N ILE A 85 -9.85 9.78 -12.25
CA ILE A 85 -8.88 10.22 -11.25
C ILE A 85 -9.26 11.62 -10.76
N GLY A 86 -9.32 11.79 -9.45
CA GLY A 86 -9.51 13.07 -8.76
C GLY A 86 -8.38 13.37 -7.78
N TYR A 87 -8.45 14.50 -7.08
CA TYR A 87 -7.40 14.91 -6.13
C TYR A 87 -7.18 13.90 -5.00
N LEU A 88 -8.24 13.24 -4.53
CA LEU A 88 -8.15 12.17 -3.55
C LEU A 88 -7.28 10.99 -4.04
N HIS A 89 -7.42 10.61 -5.31
CA HIS A 89 -6.61 9.54 -5.91
C HIS A 89 -5.15 9.96 -6.02
N LEU A 90 -4.89 11.22 -6.39
CA LEU A 90 -3.53 11.76 -6.40
C LEU A 90 -2.89 11.72 -5.01
N ALA A 91 -3.66 12.05 -3.96
CA ALA A 91 -3.19 11.91 -2.58
C ALA A 91 -2.82 10.45 -2.25
N TYR A 92 -3.68 9.47 -2.60
CA TYR A 92 -3.35 8.06 -2.42
C TYR A 92 -2.09 7.63 -3.18
N ILE A 93 -1.89 8.10 -4.42
CA ILE A 93 -0.69 7.80 -5.21
C ILE A 93 0.55 8.37 -4.54
N ILE A 94 0.53 9.63 -4.11
CA ILE A 94 1.64 10.27 -3.40
C ILE A 94 1.97 9.51 -2.13
N ILE A 95 0.93 9.16 -1.35
CA ILE A 95 1.10 8.42 -0.11
C ILE A 95 1.61 7.01 -0.38
N ALA A 96 1.19 6.32 -1.44
CA ALA A 96 1.74 5.01 -1.80
C ALA A 96 3.20 5.12 -2.29
N ALA A 97 3.53 6.16 -3.05
CA ALA A 97 4.89 6.44 -3.53
C ALA A 97 5.86 6.76 -2.39
N PHE A 98 5.37 7.34 -1.29
CA PHE A 98 6.17 7.61 -0.10
C PHE A 98 6.90 6.35 0.42
N GLY A 99 6.37 5.14 0.20
CA GLY A 99 6.96 3.88 0.63
C GLY A 99 8.27 3.53 -0.05
N ILE A 100 8.62 4.23 -1.14
CA ILE A 100 9.95 4.19 -1.74
C ILE A 100 11.00 4.73 -0.75
N CYS A 101 10.69 5.78 0.02
CA CYS A 101 11.61 6.38 0.99
C CYS A 101 12.06 5.40 2.10
N PRO A 102 11.17 4.76 2.88
CA PRO A 102 11.57 3.77 3.86
C PRO A 102 12.22 2.54 3.21
N THR A 103 11.88 2.19 1.97
CA THR A 103 12.55 1.09 1.25
C THR A 103 14.01 1.42 0.96
N ILE A 104 14.30 2.61 0.42
CA ILE A 104 15.68 3.08 0.17
C ILE A 104 16.45 3.17 1.48
N HIS A 105 15.84 3.73 2.53
CA HIS A 105 16.48 3.84 3.83
C HIS A 105 16.82 2.46 4.42
N TRP A 106 15.89 1.52 4.36
CA TRP A 106 16.11 0.13 4.78
C TRP A 106 17.27 -0.53 4.02
N ILE A 107 17.35 -0.37 2.70
CA ILE A 107 18.47 -0.86 1.87
C ILE A 107 19.79 -0.26 2.35
N SER A 108 19.82 1.05 2.60
CA SER A 108 21.02 1.74 3.07
C SER A 108 21.50 1.23 4.43
N LEU A 109 20.58 0.99 5.37
CA LEU A 109 20.92 0.49 6.71
C LEU A 109 21.52 -0.93 6.69
N HIS A 110 21.16 -1.74 5.69
CA HIS A 110 21.66 -3.10 5.55
C HIS A 110 22.95 -3.20 4.70
N GLY A 111 23.56 -2.07 4.33
CA GLY A 111 24.79 -2.06 3.52
C GLY A 111 24.58 -2.19 2.02
N GLY A 112 23.36 -1.96 1.53
CA GLY A 112 23.05 -1.92 0.09
C GLY A 112 22.59 -3.24 -0.51
N SER A 113 22.64 -3.32 -1.84
CA SER A 113 22.14 -4.47 -2.62
C SER A 113 23.03 -5.72 -2.57
N SER A 114 24.23 -5.63 -2.00
CA SER A 114 25.11 -6.79 -1.77
C SER A 114 24.65 -7.64 -0.59
N ASN A 115 23.75 -7.13 0.25
CA ASN A 115 23.23 -7.86 1.39
C ASN A 115 22.21 -8.93 0.94
N SER A 116 22.42 -10.18 1.35
CA SER A 116 21.57 -11.32 0.99
C SER A 116 20.12 -11.17 1.48
N HIS A 117 19.91 -10.57 2.65
CA HIS A 117 18.58 -10.27 3.17
C HIS A 117 17.85 -9.27 2.28
N VAL A 118 18.55 -8.22 1.83
CA VAL A 118 17.98 -7.21 0.92
C VAL A 118 17.58 -7.84 -0.40
N MET A 119 18.46 -8.66 -1.00
CA MET A 119 18.18 -9.33 -2.28
C MET A 119 17.06 -10.37 -2.19
N ALA A 120 16.88 -11.03 -1.04
CA ALA A 120 15.79 -11.96 -0.85
C ALA A 120 14.43 -11.25 -0.65
N TRP A 121 14.40 -10.12 0.06
CA TRP A 121 13.15 -9.45 0.41
C TRP A 121 12.68 -8.40 -0.62
N LEU A 122 13.60 -7.68 -1.25
CA LEU A 122 13.28 -6.59 -2.18
C LEU A 122 12.35 -7.02 -3.35
N PRO A 123 12.46 -8.23 -3.92
CA PRO A 123 11.50 -8.72 -4.92
C PRO A 123 10.04 -8.72 -4.43
N ASN A 124 9.79 -9.00 -3.15
CA ASN A 124 8.43 -8.98 -2.60
C ASN A 124 7.85 -7.56 -2.59
N VAL A 125 8.69 -6.55 -2.36
CA VAL A 125 8.28 -5.13 -2.48
C VAL A 125 7.90 -4.82 -3.92
N PHE A 126 8.70 -5.25 -4.91
CA PHE A 126 8.37 -5.06 -6.32
C PHE A 126 7.09 -5.78 -6.74
N ILE A 127 6.85 -7.01 -6.28
CA ILE A 127 5.62 -7.74 -6.56
C ILE A 127 4.42 -7.01 -5.97
N LEU A 128 4.52 -6.53 -4.73
CA LEU A 128 3.46 -5.72 -4.09
C LEU A 128 3.14 -4.48 -4.94
N TYR A 129 4.13 -3.65 -5.25
CA TYR A 129 3.92 -2.43 -6.05
C TYR A 129 3.43 -2.75 -7.46
N GLY A 130 3.89 -3.86 -8.06
CA GLY A 130 3.42 -4.33 -9.35
C GLY A 130 1.93 -4.69 -9.33
N LEU A 131 1.48 -5.47 -8.33
CA LEU A 131 0.07 -5.84 -8.19
C LEU A 131 -0.82 -4.61 -7.93
N LEU A 132 -0.40 -3.72 -7.01
CA LEU A 132 -1.13 -2.49 -6.69
C LEU A 132 -1.20 -1.54 -7.89
N GLY A 133 -0.06 -1.31 -8.55
CA GLY A 133 0.05 -0.44 -9.71
C GLY A 133 -0.75 -0.98 -10.90
N PHE A 134 -0.65 -2.27 -11.18
CA PHE A 134 -1.41 -2.91 -12.25
C PHE A 134 -2.91 -2.86 -11.97
N GLY A 135 -3.34 -3.14 -10.73
CA GLY A 135 -4.72 -2.92 -10.30
C GLY A 135 -5.18 -1.50 -10.58
N PHE A 136 -4.39 -0.52 -10.15
CA PHE A 136 -4.69 0.90 -10.36
C PHE A 136 -4.80 1.28 -11.85
N THR A 137 -4.00 0.66 -12.72
CA THR A 137 -4.11 0.91 -14.17
C THR A 137 -5.47 0.49 -14.74
N PHE A 138 -6.03 -0.65 -14.31
CA PHE A 138 -7.39 -1.05 -14.70
C PHE A 138 -8.41 -0.01 -14.23
N TYR A 139 -8.34 0.38 -12.95
CA TYR A 139 -9.23 1.38 -12.38
C TYR A 139 -9.20 2.71 -13.15
N ALA A 140 -7.99 3.21 -13.41
CA ALA A 140 -7.76 4.51 -14.04
C ALA A 140 -8.15 4.54 -15.53
N THR A 141 -7.82 3.47 -16.27
CA THR A 141 -7.98 3.45 -17.73
C THR A 141 -9.36 3.00 -18.20
N MET A 142 -10.11 2.29 -17.34
CA MET A 142 -11.39 1.63 -17.68
C MET A 142 -11.26 0.59 -18.79
N ILE A 143 -10.07 0.01 -18.99
CA ILE A 143 -9.87 -1.10 -19.91
C ILE A 143 -10.30 -2.39 -19.22
N PRO A 144 -11.04 -3.31 -19.87
CA PRO A 144 -11.34 -3.34 -21.31
C PRO A 144 -12.68 -2.70 -21.72
N GLU A 145 -13.57 -2.34 -20.78
CA GLU A 145 -14.91 -1.82 -21.08
C GLU A 145 -14.91 -0.52 -21.89
N ARG A 146 -13.83 0.25 -21.81
CA ARG A 146 -13.61 1.44 -22.64
C ARG A 146 -13.52 1.14 -24.13
N PHE A 147 -13.02 -0.04 -24.51
CA PHE A 147 -12.83 -0.41 -25.92
C PHE A 147 -14.06 -1.10 -26.51
N ILE A 148 -14.78 -1.89 -25.72
CA ILE A 148 -15.95 -2.65 -26.19
C ILE A 148 -17.10 -2.43 -25.21
N PRO A 149 -17.83 -1.30 -25.33
CA PRO A 149 -19.00 -1.02 -24.50
C PRO A 149 -20.06 -2.12 -24.62
N GLY A 150 -20.66 -2.53 -23.50
CA GLY A 150 -21.71 -3.56 -23.46
C GLY A 150 -21.20 -5.01 -23.28
N MET A 151 -19.94 -5.30 -23.61
CA MET A 151 -19.43 -6.68 -23.50
C MET A 151 -19.02 -7.07 -22.07
N PHE A 152 -18.53 -6.12 -21.29
CA PHE A 152 -17.99 -6.35 -19.93
C PHE A 152 -18.92 -5.84 -18.82
N ASP A 153 -20.20 -5.65 -19.10
CA ASP A 153 -21.15 -5.03 -18.16
C ASP A 153 -21.36 -5.86 -16.88
N VAL A 154 -21.19 -7.19 -16.96
CA VAL A 154 -21.40 -8.12 -15.84
C VAL A 154 -20.10 -8.75 -15.36
N ILE A 155 -19.23 -9.20 -16.27
CA ILE A 155 -18.00 -9.94 -15.94
C ILE A 155 -16.82 -9.34 -16.73
N GLY A 156 -15.68 -9.19 -16.05
CA GLY A 156 -14.41 -8.81 -16.65
C GLY A 156 -14.19 -7.31 -16.78
N CYS A 157 -15.03 -6.47 -16.19
CA CYS A 157 -14.81 -5.01 -16.19
C CYS A 157 -13.59 -4.63 -15.34
N SER A 158 -13.01 -3.47 -15.63
CA SER A 158 -11.79 -2.98 -14.98
C SER A 158 -11.94 -2.87 -13.46
N HIS A 159 -13.14 -2.55 -12.98
CA HIS A 159 -13.40 -2.43 -11.55
C HIS A 159 -13.38 -3.78 -10.83
N GLN A 160 -13.74 -4.88 -11.51
CA GLN A 160 -13.55 -6.23 -10.98
C GLN A 160 -12.07 -6.60 -10.92
N TRP A 161 -11.31 -6.32 -11.98
CA TRP A 161 -9.86 -6.54 -12.00
C TRP A 161 -9.12 -5.76 -10.91
N TRP A 162 -9.51 -4.50 -10.68
CA TRP A 162 -9.04 -3.71 -9.54
C TRP A 162 -9.21 -4.47 -8.23
N HIS A 163 -10.42 -4.94 -7.91
CA HIS A 163 -10.67 -5.66 -6.65
C HIS A 163 -9.86 -6.94 -6.51
N TRP A 164 -9.78 -7.73 -7.58
CA TRP A 164 -9.00 -8.97 -7.59
C TRP A 164 -7.51 -8.72 -7.34
N LEU A 165 -6.93 -7.72 -8.01
CA LEU A 165 -5.51 -7.41 -7.88
C LEU A 165 -5.16 -6.80 -6.51
N ILE A 166 -6.02 -5.93 -5.96
CA ILE A 166 -5.82 -5.41 -4.61
C ILE A 166 -5.95 -6.51 -3.56
N LEU A 167 -6.92 -7.43 -3.71
CA LEU A 167 -7.04 -8.58 -2.80
C LEU A 167 -5.81 -9.49 -2.89
N ALA A 168 -5.36 -9.81 -4.10
CA ALA A 168 -4.16 -10.62 -4.31
C ALA A 168 -2.92 -9.96 -3.69
N ALA A 169 -2.75 -8.65 -3.87
CA ALA A 169 -1.66 -7.88 -3.27
C ALA A 169 -1.66 -7.98 -1.73
N MET A 170 -2.82 -7.80 -1.11
CA MET A 170 -2.96 -7.87 0.36
C MET A 170 -2.67 -9.28 0.89
N ILE A 171 -3.17 -10.33 0.24
CA ILE A 171 -2.91 -11.72 0.62
C ILE A 171 -1.42 -12.04 0.46
N PHE A 172 -0.84 -11.68 -0.69
CA PHE A 172 0.57 -11.88 -0.97
C PHE A 172 1.45 -11.20 0.07
N TRP A 173 1.21 -9.91 0.34
CA TRP A 173 1.99 -9.14 1.30
C TRP A 173 1.91 -9.70 2.72
N HIS A 174 0.71 -10.10 3.14
CA HIS A 174 0.52 -10.73 4.43
C HIS A 174 1.28 -12.05 4.57
N LYS A 175 1.22 -12.91 3.55
CA LYS A 175 1.95 -14.19 3.53
C LYS A 175 3.46 -13.98 3.55
N ALA A 176 3.97 -13.13 2.65
CA ALA A 176 5.39 -12.80 2.59
C ALA A 176 5.90 -12.21 3.92
N GLY A 177 5.09 -11.36 4.55
CA GLY A 177 5.42 -10.78 5.85
C GLY A 177 5.47 -11.79 6.99
N ILE A 178 4.55 -12.75 7.05
CA ILE A 178 4.57 -13.83 8.05
C ILE A 178 5.79 -14.74 7.85
N GLU A 179 6.09 -15.10 6.61
CA GLU A 179 7.25 -15.93 6.28
C GLU A 179 8.56 -15.24 6.72
N LEU A 180 8.71 -13.96 6.38
CA LEU A 180 9.87 -13.17 6.80
C LEU A 180 9.97 -13.05 8.32
N LEU A 181 8.86 -12.76 9.00
CA LEU A 181 8.82 -12.67 10.46
C LEU A 181 9.20 -14.00 11.12
N GLY A 182 8.74 -15.11 10.55
CA GLY A 182 9.09 -16.46 11.00
C GLY A 182 10.58 -16.72 10.90
N MET A 183 11.20 -16.37 9.77
CA MET A 183 12.65 -16.47 9.57
C MET A 183 13.43 -15.58 10.55
N MET A 184 13.02 -14.32 10.71
CA MET A 184 13.71 -13.40 11.62
C MET A 184 13.67 -13.89 13.07
N ARG A 185 12.54 -14.45 13.51
CA ARG A 185 12.37 -14.95 14.89
C ARG A 185 13.07 -16.28 15.16
N SER A 186 13.36 -17.07 14.12
CA SER A 186 14.08 -18.34 14.28
C SER A 186 15.61 -18.17 14.27
N MET A 187 16.12 -16.96 13.99
CA MET A 187 17.55 -16.63 13.94
C MET A 187 17.93 -15.67 15.09
N PRO A 188 18.50 -16.17 16.21
CA PRO A 188 18.82 -15.34 17.38
C PRO A 188 19.76 -14.16 17.09
N GLU A 189 20.66 -14.32 16.12
CA GLU A 189 21.70 -13.34 15.75
C GLU A 189 21.31 -12.45 14.55
N PHE A 190 20.06 -12.51 14.09
CA PHE A 190 19.62 -11.80 12.88
C PHE A 190 19.94 -10.30 12.93
N CYS A 191 19.81 -9.68 14.11
CA CYS A 191 20.12 -8.26 14.29
C CYS A 191 21.59 -7.96 14.63
N HIS A 192 22.35 -8.92 15.14
CA HIS A 192 23.76 -8.73 15.50
C HIS A 192 24.69 -8.68 14.28
N HIS A 193 24.38 -9.45 13.22
CA HIS A 193 25.13 -9.36 11.96
C HIS A 193 24.96 -7.99 11.29
N THR A 194 23.79 -7.36 11.40
CA THR A 194 23.47 -6.09 10.74
C THR A 194 24.13 -4.87 11.40
N THR A 195 24.33 -4.89 12.73
CA THR A 195 24.99 -3.79 13.47
C THR A 195 26.52 -3.82 13.37
N SER A 196 27.11 -5.01 13.18
CA SER A 196 28.57 -5.14 12.99
C SER A 196 29.07 -4.46 11.71
N SER A 197 28.29 -4.49 10.62
CA SER A 197 28.62 -3.85 9.35
C SER A 197 28.45 -2.33 9.34
N SER A 198 27.58 -1.78 10.20
CA SER A 198 27.38 -0.32 10.27
C SER A 198 28.45 0.39 11.10
N ASN A 199 29.03 -0.28 12.09
CA ASN A 199 30.06 0.29 12.96
C ASN A 199 31.46 0.38 12.32
N THR A 200 31.70 -0.31 11.20
CA THR A 200 32.98 -0.24 10.48
C THR A 200 33.10 0.95 9.52
N SER A 201 32.09 1.82 9.44
CA SER A 201 32.07 2.98 8.50
C SER A 201 32.26 4.35 9.16
N PHE A 202 32.53 4.42 10.47
CA PHE A 202 32.74 5.68 11.20
C PHE A 202 34.08 5.78 11.93
N VAL A 203 35.14 5.18 11.39
CA VAL A 203 36.52 5.47 11.81
C VAL A 203 37.43 5.46 10.58
N THR A 204 37.78 6.66 10.10
CA THR A 204 38.94 7.09 9.26
C THR A 204 38.48 8.32 8.48
N TYR A 205 39.02 9.54 8.54
CA TYR A 205 40.25 10.13 9.09
C TYR A 205 39.91 11.48 9.75
#